data_AF-A0A6C0D776-F1
#
_entry.id   AF-A0A6C0D776-F1
#
_cell.length_a   1.000
_cell.length_b   1.000
_cell.length_c   1.000
_cell.angle_alpha   90.00
_cell.angle_beta   90.00
_cell.angle_gamma   90.00
#
_symmetry.space_group_name_H-M   'P 1'
#
loop_
_entity.id
_entity.type
_entity.pdbx_description
1 polymer ?
#
loop_
_entity_poly.entity_id
_entity_poly.type
_entity_poly.pdbx_seq_one_letter_code
_entity_poly.pdbx_strand_id
1 'polypeptide(L)'
;MSDYQPPKLQPQHLFEKREKRDKARLRAYNQLLEQIQHRIYTTSQLPGNPSYLVYNVPPFILGLPSMDLQDCIVYLVFQLRQNGFEIRFTYPNLLYISWASYEKEYFMKQNPIVQAMMPPKQEIINKKSKVSFTSSSKNDTIQNIYTNEVTVTPARSASDYEPPNAFLDTIQRPLPNQKSGASGAGNVVADLWNFS
;
A
#
# COMPACT_ATOMS: atom_id res chain seq x y z
N MET A 1 -44.48 -4.60 -59.70
CA MET A 1 -45.20 -4.59 -58.41
C MET A 1 -44.19 -4.31 -57.31
N SER A 2 -44.21 -3.13 -56.71
CA SER A 2 -43.47 -2.84 -55.49
C SER A 2 -44.21 -3.47 -54.30
N ASP A 3 -43.53 -4.33 -53.56
CA ASP A 3 -44.07 -4.99 -52.36
C ASP A 3 -44.46 -3.94 -51.30
N TYR A 4 -45.76 -3.75 -51.11
CA TYR A 4 -46.33 -2.87 -50.10
C TYR A 4 -46.46 -3.65 -48.79
N GLN A 5 -45.34 -3.90 -48.10
CA GLN A 5 -45.36 -4.51 -46.77
C GLN A 5 -45.56 -3.42 -45.69
N PRO A 6 -46.45 -3.64 -44.71
CA PRO A 6 -46.65 -2.70 -43.62
C PRO A 6 -45.39 -2.65 -42.73
N PRO A 7 -45.01 -1.46 -42.22
CA PRO A 7 -43.84 -1.31 -41.36
C PRO A 7 -44.02 -2.13 -40.07
N LYS A 8 -43.08 -3.03 -39.79
CA LYS A 8 -43.07 -3.89 -38.60
C LYS A 8 -42.03 -3.38 -37.59
N LEU A 9 -42.48 -2.95 -36.41
CA LEU A 9 -41.60 -2.61 -35.30
C LEU A 9 -41.11 -3.90 -34.63
N GLN A 10 -39.79 -4.11 -34.57
CA GLN A 10 -39.26 -5.22 -33.79
C GLN A 10 -39.17 -4.85 -32.30
N PRO A 11 -39.50 -5.78 -31.38
CA PRO A 11 -39.43 -5.53 -29.94
C PRO A 11 -38.06 -5.04 -29.43
N GLN A 12 -36.97 -5.36 -30.12
CA GLN A 12 -35.61 -4.94 -29.75
C GLN A 12 -35.42 -3.42 -29.85
N HIS A 13 -36.05 -2.75 -30.82
CA HIS A 13 -35.95 -1.30 -30.99
C HIS A 13 -36.67 -0.50 -29.88
N LEU A 14 -37.49 -1.16 -29.05
CA LEU A 14 -38.19 -0.51 -27.94
C LEU A 14 -37.22 0.04 -26.88
N PHE A 15 -36.05 -0.58 -26.72
CA PHE A 15 -35.08 -0.21 -25.69
C PHE A 15 -33.89 0.59 -26.19
N GLU A 16 -33.77 0.82 -27.50
CA GLU A 16 -32.59 1.43 -28.12
C GLU A 16 -32.27 2.83 -27.53
N LYS A 17 -33.29 3.66 -27.27
CA LYS A 17 -33.11 4.97 -26.64
C LYS A 17 -32.62 4.86 -25.19
N ARG A 18 -33.13 3.87 -24.44
CA ARG A 18 -32.72 3.62 -23.05
C ARG A 18 -31.28 3.14 -23.01
N GLU A 19 -30.95 2.15 -23.83
CA GLU A 19 -29.60 1.60 -23.94
C GLU A 19 -28.56 2.67 -24.34
N LYS A 20 -28.89 3.54 -25.30
CA LYS A 20 -28.02 4.68 -25.68
C LYS A 20 -27.73 5.60 -24.48
N ARG A 21 -28.75 5.91 -23.67
CA ARG A 21 -28.59 6.73 -22.45
C ARG A 21 -27.75 6.03 -21.40
N ASP A 22 -27.99 4.75 -21.16
CA ASP A 22 -27.26 3.97 -20.15
C ASP A 22 -25.78 3.79 -20.55
N LYS A 23 -25.51 3.52 -21.84
CA LYS A 23 -24.14 3.51 -22.39
C LYS A 23 -23.43 4.86 -22.21
N ALA A 24 -24.14 5.96 -22.41
CA ALA A 24 -23.56 7.29 -22.25
C ALA A 24 -23.23 7.61 -20.78
N ARG A 25 -24.09 7.18 -19.84
CA ARG A 25 -23.80 7.26 -18.39
C ARG A 25 -22.58 6.42 -18.01
N LEU A 26 -22.50 5.18 -18.51
CA LEU A 26 -21.36 4.31 -18.24
C LEU A 26 -20.04 4.90 -18.75
N ARG A 27 -20.04 5.51 -19.94
CA ARG A 27 -18.85 6.19 -20.48
C ARG A 27 -18.35 7.30 -19.55
N ALA A 28 -19.27 8.09 -19.04
CA ALA A 28 -18.96 9.19 -18.14
C ALA A 28 -18.48 8.70 -16.76
N TYR A 29 -19.03 7.60 -16.22
CA TYR A 29 -18.49 6.94 -15.03
C TYR A 29 -17.07 6.40 -15.24
N ASN A 30 -16.81 5.76 -16.39
CA ASN A 30 -15.49 5.24 -16.72
C ASN A 30 -14.45 6.36 -16.89
N GLN A 31 -14.83 7.48 -17.48
CA GLN A 31 -13.94 8.63 -17.61
C GLN A 31 -13.50 9.18 -16.23
N LEU A 32 -14.42 9.27 -15.26
CA LEU A 32 -14.06 9.66 -13.90
C LEU A 32 -13.17 8.62 -13.21
N LEU A 33 -13.45 7.34 -13.43
CA LEU A 33 -12.64 6.25 -12.89
C LEU A 33 -11.19 6.33 -13.43
N GLU A 34 -11.01 6.52 -14.73
CA GLU A 34 -9.70 6.70 -15.38
C GLU A 34 -8.95 7.91 -14.80
N GLN A 35 -9.64 9.04 -14.62
CA GLN A 35 -9.04 10.22 -14.00
C GLN A 35 -8.56 9.96 -12.57
N ILE A 36 -9.35 9.26 -11.76
CA ILE A 36 -8.98 8.90 -10.39
C ILE A 36 -7.77 7.96 -10.42
N GLN A 37 -7.79 6.92 -11.24
CA GLN A 37 -6.67 5.96 -11.36
C GLN A 37 -5.38 6.65 -11.81
N HIS A 38 -5.47 7.54 -12.79
CA HIS A 38 -4.32 8.33 -13.22
C HIS A 38 -3.78 9.22 -12.10
N ARG A 39 -4.65 9.91 -11.37
CA ARG A 39 -4.24 10.73 -10.21
C ARG A 39 -3.58 9.88 -9.12
N ILE A 40 -4.11 8.69 -8.82
CA ILE A 40 -3.50 7.76 -7.87
C ILE A 40 -2.10 7.38 -8.33
N TYR A 41 -1.95 6.97 -9.58
CA TYR A 41 -0.66 6.60 -10.16
C TYR A 41 0.35 7.76 -10.06
N THR A 42 -0.01 8.95 -10.54
CA THR A 42 0.88 10.12 -10.46
C THR A 42 1.24 10.47 -9.02
N THR A 43 0.27 10.46 -8.11
CA THR A 43 0.51 10.76 -6.68
C THR A 43 1.46 9.75 -6.04
N SER A 44 1.33 8.46 -6.37
CA SER A 44 2.20 7.41 -5.82
C SER A 44 3.65 7.49 -6.29
N GLN A 45 3.92 8.12 -7.44
CA GLN A 45 5.27 8.27 -7.97
C GLN A 45 5.99 9.49 -7.38
N LEU A 46 5.26 10.45 -6.80
CA LEU A 46 5.88 11.63 -6.23
C LEU A 46 6.55 11.29 -4.88
N PRO A 47 7.86 11.60 -4.71
CA PRO A 47 8.54 11.36 -3.45
C PRO A 47 7.95 12.23 -2.34
N GLY A 48 7.77 11.63 -1.15
CA GLY A 48 7.27 12.32 0.04
C GLY A 48 5.76 12.61 0.04
N ASN A 49 5.02 12.18 -0.99
CA ASN A 49 3.56 12.25 -0.94
C ASN A 49 2.99 11.14 -0.06
N PRO A 50 1.88 11.41 0.63
CA PRO A 50 1.22 10.38 1.41
C PRO A 50 0.55 9.35 0.49
N SER A 51 0.47 8.10 0.93
CA SER A 51 -0.22 7.00 0.22
C SER A 51 -1.74 7.05 0.30
N TYR A 52 -2.29 8.26 0.17
CA TYR A 52 -3.72 8.52 0.05
C TYR A 52 -3.99 9.68 -0.91
N LEU A 53 -5.21 9.71 -1.43
CA LEU A 53 -5.73 10.74 -2.31
C LEU A 53 -7.10 11.19 -1.80
N VAL A 54 -7.31 12.51 -1.76
CA VAL A 54 -8.63 13.11 -1.59
C VAL A 54 -9.11 13.60 -2.95
N TYR A 55 -10.23 13.04 -3.42
CA TYR A 55 -10.82 13.34 -4.71
C TYR A 55 -12.22 13.94 -4.52
N ASN A 56 -12.46 15.10 -5.14
CA ASN A 56 -13.78 15.71 -5.19
C ASN A 56 -14.47 15.28 -6.49
N VAL A 57 -15.60 14.59 -6.39
CA VAL A 57 -16.33 14.07 -7.56
C VAL A 57 -17.10 15.20 -8.24
N PRO A 58 -16.81 15.52 -9.52
CA PRO A 58 -17.53 16.56 -10.24
C PRO A 58 -19.03 16.21 -10.37
N PRO A 59 -19.93 17.21 -10.25
CA PRO A 59 -21.38 16.98 -10.41
C PRO A 59 -21.80 16.70 -11.86
N PHE A 60 -21.00 17.12 -12.84
CA PHE A 60 -21.25 16.85 -14.27
C PHE A 60 -19.93 16.81 -15.05
N ILE A 61 -19.98 16.21 -16.24
CA ILE A 61 -18.85 16.14 -17.18
C ILE A 61 -19.28 16.82 -18.48
N LEU A 62 -18.45 17.75 -18.97
CA LEU A 62 -18.73 18.46 -20.23
C LEU A 62 -18.77 17.48 -21.40
N GLY A 63 -19.78 17.62 -22.27
CA GLY A 63 -19.95 16.77 -23.45
C GLY A 63 -20.62 15.42 -23.20
N LEU A 64 -21.02 15.13 -21.97
CA LEU A 64 -21.74 13.91 -21.58
C LEU A 64 -23.13 14.25 -21.02
N PRO A 65 -24.10 13.31 -21.08
CA PRO A 65 -25.42 13.56 -20.55
C PRO A 65 -25.39 13.73 -19.03
N SER A 66 -26.41 14.38 -18.49
CA SER A 66 -26.61 14.48 -17.04
C SER A 66 -26.64 13.09 -16.39
N MET A 67 -25.84 12.94 -15.34
CA MET A 67 -25.73 11.73 -14.55
C MET A 67 -26.12 11.99 -13.10
N ASP A 68 -26.58 10.94 -12.44
CA ASP A 68 -26.91 10.97 -11.02
C ASP A 68 -25.62 10.81 -10.19
N LEU A 69 -25.26 11.84 -9.42
CA LEU A 69 -24.00 11.88 -8.66
C LEU A 69 -23.90 10.72 -7.65
N GLN A 70 -25.02 10.36 -7.01
CA GLN A 70 -25.07 9.27 -6.03
C GLN A 70 -24.71 7.93 -6.68
N ASP A 71 -25.32 7.62 -7.83
CA ASP A 71 -25.06 6.39 -8.58
C ASP A 71 -23.61 6.35 -9.09
N CYS A 72 -23.09 7.50 -9.53
CA CYS A 72 -21.69 7.65 -9.93
C CYS A 72 -20.74 7.30 -8.77
N ILE A 73 -20.96 7.89 -7.58
CA ILE A 73 -20.14 7.63 -6.40
C ILE A 73 -20.19 6.15 -6.02
N VAL A 74 -21.37 5.53 -6.02
CA VAL A 74 -21.53 4.09 -5.73
C VAL A 74 -20.73 3.24 -6.72
N TYR A 75 -20.81 3.57 -8.01
CA TYR A 75 -20.03 2.88 -9.04
C TYR A 75 -18.52 3.02 -8.82
N LEU A 76 -18.03 4.24 -8.56
CA LEU A 76 -16.61 4.50 -8.34
C LEU A 76 -16.09 3.76 -7.10
N VAL A 77 -16.83 3.82 -5.98
CA VAL A 77 -16.47 3.11 -4.75
C VAL A 77 -16.44 1.61 -4.98
N PHE A 78 -17.42 1.05 -5.69
CA PHE A 78 -17.46 -0.37 -6.01
C PHE A 78 -16.22 -0.80 -6.82
N GLN A 79 -15.92 -0.09 -7.91
CA GLN A 79 -14.78 -0.41 -8.78
C GLN A 79 -13.43 -0.28 -8.06
N LEU A 80 -13.25 0.79 -7.28
CA LEU A 80 -12.00 0.99 -6.53
C LEU A 80 -11.81 -0.06 -5.43
N ARG A 81 -12.90 -0.52 -4.77
CA ARG A 81 -12.83 -1.60 -3.78
C ARG A 81 -12.50 -2.95 -4.41
N GLN A 82 -12.99 -3.24 -5.61
CA GLN A 82 -12.63 -4.46 -6.36
C GLN A 82 -11.13 -4.50 -6.67
N ASN A 83 -10.52 -3.33 -6.89
CA ASN A 83 -9.07 -3.20 -7.06
C ASN A 83 -8.30 -3.26 -5.72
N GLY A 84 -9.00 -3.38 -4.59
CA GLY A 84 -8.43 -3.53 -3.25
C GLY A 84 -8.01 -2.23 -2.55
N PHE A 85 -8.37 -1.06 -3.11
CA PHE A 85 -8.15 0.22 -2.43
C PHE A 85 -9.07 0.40 -1.22
N GLU A 86 -8.58 1.08 -0.18
CA GLU A 86 -9.41 1.48 0.96
C GLU A 86 -10.12 2.80 0.64
N ILE A 87 -11.47 2.79 0.61
CA ILE A 87 -12.26 3.99 0.26
C ILE A 87 -13.23 4.37 1.37
N ARG A 88 -13.22 5.65 1.72
CA ARG A 88 -14.16 6.30 2.64
C ARG A 88 -14.87 7.46 1.93
N PHE A 89 -16.19 7.43 1.92
CA PHE A 89 -17.02 8.50 1.37
C PHE A 89 -17.38 9.52 2.45
N THR A 90 -17.31 10.81 2.12
CA THR A 90 -17.76 11.92 2.95
C THR A 90 -18.70 12.82 2.14
N TYR A 91 -19.87 13.12 2.69
CA TYR A 91 -20.86 14.00 2.05
C TYR A 91 -20.30 15.41 1.82
N PRO A 92 -20.60 16.08 0.69
CA PRO A 92 -21.52 15.66 -0.37
C PRO A 92 -20.92 14.80 -1.49
N ASN A 93 -19.65 14.98 -1.84
CA ASN A 93 -19.04 14.39 -3.03
C ASN A 93 -17.54 14.09 -2.86
N LEU A 94 -17.08 13.92 -1.62
CA LEU A 94 -15.67 13.73 -1.31
C LEU A 94 -15.35 12.25 -1.13
N LEU A 95 -14.33 11.79 -1.84
CA LEU A 95 -13.80 10.44 -1.73
C LEU A 95 -12.38 10.49 -1.16
N TYR A 96 -12.19 9.81 -0.04
CA TYR A 96 -10.88 9.48 0.49
C TYR A 96 -10.49 8.09 -0.01
N ILE A 97 -9.36 7.99 -0.68
CA ILE A 97 -8.84 6.75 -1.27
C ILE A 97 -7.43 6.53 -0.70
N SER A 98 -7.18 5.38 -0.09
CA SER A 98 -5.85 5.02 0.43
C SER A 98 -5.36 3.69 -0.12
N TRP A 99 -4.04 3.64 -0.37
CA TRP A 99 -3.28 2.43 -0.72
C TRP A 99 -2.10 2.20 0.23
N ALA A 100 -2.12 2.81 1.42
CA ALA A 100 -1.05 2.71 2.41
C ALA A 100 -0.80 1.25 2.86
N SER A 101 -1.83 0.40 2.84
CA SER A 101 -1.69 -1.03 3.13
C SER A 101 -0.77 -1.74 2.12
N TYR A 102 -0.92 -1.44 0.82
CA TYR A 102 -0.06 -1.99 -0.23
C TYR A 102 1.38 -1.50 -0.11
N GLU A 103 1.56 -0.25 0.26
CA GLU A 103 2.88 0.33 0.45
C GLU A 103 3.64 -0.35 1.61
N LYS A 104 2.96 -0.59 2.73
CA LYS A 104 3.52 -1.35 3.86
C LYS A 104 3.90 -2.77 3.47
N GLU A 105 3.03 -3.46 2.73
CA GLU A 105 3.33 -4.80 2.22
C GLU A 105 4.54 -4.81 1.28
N TYR A 106 4.65 -3.82 0.41
CA TYR A 106 5.80 -3.64 -0.47
C TYR A 106 7.09 -3.41 0.34
N PHE A 107 7.06 -2.48 1.32
CA PHE A 107 8.22 -2.23 2.18
C PHE A 107 8.65 -3.46 2.97
N MET A 108 7.72 -4.27 3.46
CA MET A 108 8.03 -5.48 4.21
C MET A 108 8.57 -6.62 3.33
N LYS A 109 8.03 -6.81 2.12
CA LYS A 109 8.34 -7.97 1.27
C LYS A 109 9.45 -7.72 0.25
N GLN A 110 9.56 -6.50 -0.26
CA GLN A 110 10.35 -6.19 -1.46
C GLN A 110 11.56 -5.30 -1.16
N ASN A 111 11.59 -4.59 -0.02
CA ASN A 111 12.74 -3.74 0.31
C ASN A 111 13.90 -4.60 0.86
N PRO A 112 15.05 -4.68 0.16
CA PRO A 112 16.17 -5.51 0.59
C PRO A 112 16.77 -5.05 1.93
N ILE A 113 16.66 -3.76 2.25
CA ILE A 113 17.15 -3.20 3.51
C ILE A 113 16.30 -3.73 4.67
N VAL A 114 14.98 -3.69 4.53
CA VAL A 114 14.04 -4.19 5.55
C VAL A 114 14.20 -5.69 5.72
N GLN A 115 14.39 -6.43 4.62
CA GLN A 115 14.61 -7.87 4.66
C GLN A 115 15.91 -8.24 5.39
N ALA A 116 16.98 -7.47 5.20
CA ALA A 116 18.24 -7.67 5.93
C ALA A 116 18.13 -7.33 7.42
N MET A 117 17.20 -6.46 7.80
CA MET A 117 16.97 -6.04 9.18
C MET A 117 15.97 -6.92 9.95
N MET A 118 15.12 -7.69 9.26
CA MET A 118 14.12 -8.54 9.92
C MET A 118 14.77 -9.79 10.53
N PRO A 119 14.54 -10.09 11.82
CA PRO A 119 15.05 -11.31 12.42
C PRO A 119 14.42 -12.53 11.72
N PRO A 120 15.16 -13.64 11.56
CA PRO A 120 14.59 -14.86 10.99
C PRO A 120 13.39 -15.25 11.84
N LYS A 121 12.22 -15.35 11.19
CA LYS A 121 10.98 -15.79 11.83
C LYS A 121 11.27 -17.14 12.47
N GLN A 122 11.28 -17.20 13.79
CA GLN A 122 11.42 -18.46 14.52
C GLN A 122 10.23 -19.32 14.12
N GLU A 123 10.47 -20.35 13.31
CA GLU A 123 9.48 -21.37 13.08
C GLU A 123 9.21 -22.03 14.43
N ILE A 124 8.00 -21.88 14.95
CA ILE A 124 7.56 -22.62 16.12
C ILE A 124 7.53 -24.08 15.68
N ILE A 125 8.62 -24.81 15.93
CA ILE A 125 8.67 -26.25 15.73
C ILE A 125 7.74 -26.85 16.77
N ASN A 126 6.47 -27.06 16.40
CA ASN A 126 5.55 -27.89 17.15
C ASN A 126 6.03 -29.35 17.08
N LYS A 127 7.05 -29.70 17.86
CA LYS A 127 7.41 -31.09 18.14
C LYS A 127 6.24 -31.69 18.93
N LYS A 128 5.37 -32.42 18.25
CA LYS A 128 4.38 -33.32 18.87
C LYS A 128 5.14 -34.39 19.65
N SER A 129 5.46 -34.13 20.92
CA SER A 129 5.86 -35.18 21.87
C SER A 129 4.60 -35.89 22.37
N LYS A 130 4.66 -37.21 22.25
CA LYS A 130 3.65 -38.21 22.55
C LYS A 130 3.27 -38.15 24.03
N VAL A 131 1.96 -38.15 24.30
CA VAL A 131 1.33 -38.19 25.62
C VAL A 131 1.81 -39.40 26.43
N SER A 132 2.23 -39.18 27.67
CA SER A 132 2.17 -40.17 28.75
C SER A 132 1.18 -39.68 29.81
N PHE A 133 0.11 -40.45 30.00
CA PHE A 133 -0.88 -40.25 31.06
C PHE A 133 -0.29 -40.67 32.41
N THR A 134 -0.28 -39.78 33.39
CA THR A 134 -0.51 -40.16 34.79
C THR A 134 -1.38 -39.09 35.47
N SER A 135 -2.40 -39.58 36.18
CA SER A 135 -3.50 -38.86 36.80
C SER A 135 -3.14 -38.20 38.13
N SER A 136 -3.62 -36.98 38.39
CA SER A 136 -4.54 -36.71 39.51
C SER A 136 -4.89 -35.22 39.69
N SER A 137 -6.13 -35.05 40.13
CA SER A 137 -6.71 -33.93 40.88
C SER A 137 -7.28 -32.73 40.12
N LYS A 138 -8.61 -32.68 40.25
CA LYS A 138 -9.57 -31.65 39.89
C LYS A 138 -9.22 -30.29 40.52
N ASN A 139 -9.51 -29.22 39.79
CA ASN A 139 -10.44 -28.16 40.22
C ASN A 139 -10.72 -27.23 39.01
N ASP A 140 -11.98 -27.21 38.57
CA ASP A 140 -12.47 -26.28 37.56
C ASP A 140 -12.58 -24.88 38.15
N THR A 141 -11.93 -23.90 37.52
CA THR A 141 -12.31 -22.50 37.57
C THR A 141 -12.11 -21.92 36.18
N ILE A 142 -13.22 -21.64 35.51
CA ILE A 142 -13.25 -20.91 34.25
C ILE A 142 -12.68 -19.51 34.51
N GLN A 143 -11.60 -19.15 33.82
CA GLN A 143 -11.08 -17.78 33.78
C GLN A 143 -11.04 -17.30 32.33
N ASN A 144 -11.61 -16.12 32.16
CA ASN A 144 -11.85 -15.42 30.90
C ASN A 144 -10.54 -15.10 30.16
N ILE A 145 -10.53 -15.29 28.84
CA ILE A 145 -9.42 -14.95 27.94
C ILE A 145 -9.55 -13.47 27.54
N TYR A 146 -9.33 -12.57 28.50
CA TYR A 146 -9.04 -11.16 28.25
C TYR A 146 -8.04 -10.66 29.29
N THR A 147 -6.79 -11.10 29.19
CA THR A 147 -5.64 -10.39 29.75
C THR A 147 -4.45 -10.59 28.81
N ASN A 148 -4.21 -9.58 27.97
CA ASN A 148 -2.96 -9.41 27.25
C ASN A 148 -1.88 -9.01 28.28
N GLU A 149 -1.07 -9.96 28.73
CA GLU A 149 0.28 -9.61 29.18
C GLU A 149 1.20 -9.75 27.98
N VAL A 150 1.19 -8.71 27.14
CA VAL A 150 2.32 -8.46 26.27
C VAL A 150 3.41 -7.97 27.20
N THR A 151 4.41 -8.79 27.49
CA THR A 151 5.72 -8.26 27.88
C THR A 151 6.25 -7.48 26.68
N VAL A 152 5.80 -6.23 26.56
CA VAL A 152 6.38 -5.24 25.66
C VAL A 152 7.75 -4.97 26.26
N THR A 153 8.78 -5.63 25.75
CA THR A 153 10.10 -5.03 25.85
C THR A 153 9.97 -3.67 25.14
N PRO A 154 10.19 -2.55 25.83
CA PRO A 154 10.05 -1.23 25.21
C PRO A 154 10.96 -1.20 23.98
N ALA A 155 10.47 -0.58 22.89
CA ALA A 155 11.32 -0.27 21.75
C ALA A 155 12.51 0.53 22.29
N ARG A 156 13.68 -0.12 22.35
CA ARG A 156 14.87 0.50 22.94
C ARG A 156 15.17 1.75 22.14
N SER A 157 15.22 2.89 22.82
CA SER A 157 15.65 4.14 22.19
C SER A 157 17.06 3.93 21.65
N ALA A 158 17.42 4.61 20.56
CA ALA A 158 18.78 4.54 20.01
C ALA A 158 19.85 4.93 21.05
N SER A 159 19.45 5.70 22.08
CA SER A 159 20.28 6.04 23.24
C SER A 159 20.68 4.85 24.13
N ASP A 160 19.93 3.75 24.08
CA ASP A 160 20.07 2.62 25.00
C ASP A 160 20.77 1.41 24.33
N TYR A 161 21.29 1.61 23.12
CA TYR A 161 22.02 0.57 22.39
C TYR A 161 23.49 0.55 22.79
N GLU A 162 23.90 -0.53 23.46
CA GLU A 162 25.31 -0.85 23.69
C GLU A 162 25.77 -1.88 22.65
N PRO A 163 26.66 -1.50 21.70
CA PRO A 163 27.13 -2.45 20.70
C PRO A 163 27.99 -3.55 21.32
N PRO A 164 28.01 -4.76 20.73
CA PRO A 164 28.94 -5.82 21.13
C PRO A 164 30.39 -5.36 21.02
N ASN A 165 31.26 -5.76 21.97
CA ASN A 165 32.66 -5.33 22.04
C ASN A 165 33.45 -5.56 20.73
N ALA A 166 33.14 -6.61 19.97
CA ALA A 166 33.77 -6.87 18.67
C ALA A 166 33.57 -5.75 17.64
N PHE A 167 32.51 -4.96 17.78
CA PHE A 167 32.22 -3.81 16.92
C PHE A 167 33.13 -2.61 17.22
N LEU A 168 33.44 -2.38 18.50
CA LEU A 168 34.30 -1.26 18.92
C LEU A 168 35.74 -1.41 18.39
N ASP A 169 36.24 -2.65 18.33
CA ASP A 169 37.57 -2.95 17.79
C ASP A 169 37.71 -2.57 16.31
N THR A 170 36.61 -2.66 15.54
CA THR A 170 36.62 -2.36 14.09
C THR A 170 36.43 -0.88 13.76
N ILE A 171 36.01 -0.05 14.73
CA ILE A 171 35.74 1.39 14.52
C ILE A 171 36.92 2.27 14.96
N GLN A 172 37.94 1.71 15.63
CA GLN A 172 39.18 2.45 15.84
C GLN A 172 39.79 2.84 14.50
N ARG A 173 39.76 4.15 14.23
CA ARG A 173 40.41 4.78 13.07
C ARG A 173 41.83 4.22 12.99
N PRO A 174 42.23 3.57 11.88
CA PRO A 174 43.61 3.12 11.74
C PRO A 174 44.52 4.32 11.95
N LEU A 175 45.50 4.20 12.85
CA LEU A 175 46.45 5.27 13.09
C LEU A 175 47.06 5.69 11.74
N PRO A 176 47.21 7.00 11.49
CA PRO A 176 47.90 7.45 10.29
C PRO A 176 49.26 6.79 10.26
N ASN A 177 49.49 5.98 9.22
CA ASN A 177 50.75 5.29 8.99
C ASN A 177 51.89 6.30 9.09
N GLN A 178 52.75 6.17 10.11
CA GLN A 178 53.94 7.00 10.21
C GLN A 178 54.74 6.76 8.94
N LYS A 179 54.92 7.83 8.16
CA LYS A 179 55.57 7.83 6.85
C LYS A 179 56.91 7.09 6.93
N SER A 180 56.94 5.83 6.52
CA SER A 180 58.16 5.22 5.99
C SER A 180 58.46 5.95 4.69
N GLY A 181 59.48 6.80 4.71
CA GLY A 181 59.91 7.56 3.55
C GLY A 181 60.24 6.60 2.40
N ALA A 182 59.39 6.59 1.38
CA ALA A 182 59.70 6.08 0.07
C ALA A 182 58.96 6.97 -0.95
N SER A 183 59.76 7.77 -1.64
CA SER A 183 59.36 8.59 -2.78
C SER A 183 58.61 7.80 -3.83
N GLY A 184 57.56 8.38 -4.39
CA GLY A 184 57.05 8.01 -5.71
C GLY A 184 55.54 7.85 -5.80
N ALA A 185 54.96 8.64 -6.70
CA ALA A 185 53.57 8.63 -7.19
C ALA A 185 52.52 9.32 -6.28
N GLY A 186 51.96 10.39 -6.85
CA GLY A 186 50.99 11.28 -6.22
C GLY A 186 49.72 10.59 -5.79
N ASN A 187 49.29 10.92 -4.57
CA ASN A 187 48.06 10.44 -3.98
C ASN A 187 46.90 11.32 -4.47
N VAL A 188 46.38 11.02 -5.66
CA VAL A 188 45.30 11.74 -6.38
C VAL A 188 44.01 11.91 -5.57
N VAL A 189 43.86 11.17 -4.47
CA VAL A 189 42.69 11.23 -3.57
C VAL A 189 42.71 12.42 -2.62
N ALA A 190 43.88 13.03 -2.36
CA ALA A 190 44.02 14.13 -1.41
C ALA A 190 43.58 15.49 -2.00
N ASP A 191 43.56 15.64 -3.33
CA ASP A 191 43.19 16.89 -4.01
C ASP A 191 41.68 17.11 -4.16
N LEU A 192 40.83 16.12 -3.84
CA LEU A 192 39.38 16.21 -4.02
C LEU A 192 38.65 17.03 -2.93
N TRP A 193 39.34 17.48 -1.89
CA TRP A 193 38.73 18.15 -0.73
C TRP A 193 39.18 19.60 -0.52
N ASN A 194 39.97 20.16 -1.44
CA ASN A 194 40.30 21.59 -1.44
C ASN A 194 39.38 22.33 -2.42
N PHE A 195 38.24 22.79 -1.92
CA PHE A 195 37.50 23.89 -2.55
C PHE A 195 37.63 25.12 -1.64
N SER A 196 38.36 26.14 -2.10
CA SER A 196 38.25 27.53 -1.61
C SER A 196 37.52 28.36 -2.65
#